data_AF-A0A2H6A7C6-F1
#
_entry.id   AF-A0A2H6A7C6-F1
#
_cell.length_a   1.000
_cell.length_b   1.000
_cell.length_c   1.000
_cell.angle_alpha   90.00
_cell.angle_beta   90.00
_cell.angle_gamma   90.00
#
_symmetry.space_group_name_H-M   'P 1'
#
loop_
_entity.id
_entity.type
_entity.pdbx_description
1 polymer ?
#
loop_
_entity_poly.entity_id
_entity_poly.type
_entity_poly.pdbx_seq_one_letter_code
_entity_poly.pdbx_strand_id
1 'polypeptide(L)' 'MARQCELCKKTTRTAVKLKKLRGKYNPTQKKRQKPNLKKIEIDKGIKIRVCMKCAKTLAKNNVKLPS' A
#
# COMPACT_ATOMS: atom_id res chain seq x y z
N MET A 1 9.62 -0.50 13.50
CA MET A 1 8.46 0.22 12.91
C MET A 1 7.59 -0.74 12.11
N ALA A 2 6.28 -0.75 12.34
CA ALA A 2 5.33 -1.54 11.56
C ALA A 2 5.37 -1.15 10.06
N ARG A 3 5.29 -2.12 9.14
CA ARG A 3 5.12 -1.87 7.70
C ARG A 3 3.67 -1.45 7.41
N GLN A 4 3.35 -0.21 7.77
CA GLN A 4 2.04 0.39 7.60
C GLN A 4 2.13 1.74 6.89
N CYS A 5 1.05 2.15 6.25
CA CYS A 5 0.90 3.52 5.74
C CYS A 5 0.65 4.46 6.92
N GLU A 6 1.43 5.53 7.04
CA GLU A 6 1.28 6.51 8.13
C GLU A 6 0.00 7.35 8.02
N LEU A 7 -0.56 7.50 6.80
CA LEU A 7 -1.79 8.27 6.57
C LEU A 7 -3.07 7.44 6.74
N CYS A 8 -3.19 6.32 6.03
CA CYS A 8 -4.42 5.50 6.04
C CYS A 8 -4.30 4.20 6.84
N LYS A 9 -3.19 4.02 7.58
CA LYS A 9 -2.96 2.86 8.46
C LYS A 9 -3.07 1.49 7.79
N LYS A 10 -2.98 1.44 6.45
CA LYS A 10 -3.02 0.18 5.70
C LYS A 10 -1.87 -0.72 6.12
N THR A 11 -2.21 -1.92 6.57
CA THR A 11 -1.29 -2.98 6.97
C THR A 11 -1.33 -4.15 5.97
N THR A 12 -0.50 -5.16 6.23
CA THR A 12 -0.52 -6.41 5.45
C THR A 12 -1.79 -7.19 5.77
N ARG A 13 -2.46 -7.72 4.75
CA ARG A 13 -3.63 -8.59 4.91
C ARG A 13 -3.32 -10.00 4.44
N THR A 14 -3.98 -10.99 5.02
CA THR A 14 -3.92 -12.37 4.54
C THR A 14 -5.08 -12.58 3.56
N ALA A 15 -4.78 -13.11 2.38
CA ALA A 15 -5.77 -13.46 1.37
C ALA A 15 -5.55 -14.89 0.90
N VAL A 16 -6.59 -15.57 0.47
CA VAL A 16 -6.48 -16.90 -0.12
C VAL A 16 -6.26 -16.74 -1.63
N LYS A 17 -5.29 -17.46 -2.19
CA LYS A 17 -5.13 -17.60 -3.63
C LYS A 17 -6.21 -18.54 -4.14
N LEU A 18 -7.02 -18.07 -5.07
CA LEU A 18 -8.04 -18.87 -5.74
C LEU A 18 -7.52 -19.35 -7.10
N LYS A 19 -7.79 -20.60 -7.45
CA LYS A 19 -7.55 -21.16 -8.79
C LYS A 19 -8.90 -21.51 -9.42
N LYS A 20 -9.18 -20.98 -10.61
CA LYS A 20 -10.39 -21.30 -11.35
C LYS A 20 -10.24 -22.68 -11.99
N LEU A 21 -11.12 -23.61 -11.66
CA LEU A 21 -11.16 -24.97 -12.19
C LEU A 21 -12.59 -25.29 -12.61
N ARG A 22 -12.79 -25.68 -13.87
CA ARG A 22 -14.09 -26.12 -14.42
C ARG A 22 -15.27 -25.24 -13.99
N GLY A 23 -15.11 -23.92 -14.10
CA GLY A 23 -16.15 -22.93 -13.77
C GLY A 23 -16.22 -22.46 -12.32
N LYS A 24 -15.54 -23.10 -11.36
CA LYS A 24 -15.55 -22.73 -9.93
C LYS A 24 -14.18 -22.22 -9.45
N TYR A 25 -14.17 -21.31 -8.47
CA TYR A 25 -12.94 -20.82 -7.85
C TYR A 25 -12.61 -21.61 -6.59
N ASN A 26 -11.55 -22.40 -6.63
CA ASN A 26 -11.12 -23.21 -5.49
C ASN A 26 -9.99 -22.52 -4.70
N PRO A 27 -10.09 -22.43 -3.37
CA PRO A 27 -9.01 -21.91 -2.53
C PRO A 27 -7.80 -22.86 -2.56
N THR A 28 -6.60 -22.30 -2.63
CA THR A 28 -5.33 -23.06 -2.71
C THR A 28 -4.44 -22.78 -1.52
N GLN A 29 -3.72 -21.66 -1.53
CA GLN A 29 -2.76 -21.29 -0.48
C GLN A 29 -3.09 -19.91 0.09
N LYS A 30 -2.81 -19.70 1.37
CA LYS A 30 -2.84 -18.37 1.98
C LYS A 30 -1.63 -17.58 1.52
N LYS A 31 -1.84 -16.34 1.07
CA LYS A 31 -0.78 -15.40 0.72
C LYS A 31 -0.92 -14.11 1.53
N ARG A 32 0.22 -13.50 1.87
CA ARG A 32 0.25 -12.16 2.47
C ARG A 32 0.21 -11.10 1.36
N GLN A 33 -0.80 -10.25 1.38
CA GLN A 33 -0.90 -9.07 0.54
C GLN A 33 -0.34 -7.87 1.28
N LYS A 34 0.81 -7.37 0.80
CA LYS A 34 1.48 -6.21 1.37
C LYS A 34 0.92 -4.93 0.73
N PRO A 35 0.72 -3.84 1.50
CA PRO A 35 0.43 -2.54 0.91
C PRO A 35 1.63 -2.08 0.07
N ASN A 36 1.37 -1.42 -1.07
CA ASN A 36 2.40 -0.80 -1.90
C ASN A 36 2.91 0.47 -1.24
N LEU A 37 3.78 0.33 -0.24
CA LEU A 37 4.38 1.41 0.54
C LEU A 37 5.58 2.02 -0.20
N LYS A 38 5.65 3.34 -0.19
CA LYS A 38 6.73 4.17 -0.72
C LYS A 38 7.17 5.16 0.36
N LYS A 39 8.44 5.53 0.35
CA LYS A 39 8.95 6.64 1.15
C LYS A 39 8.77 7.91 0.33
N ILE A 40 8.16 8.92 0.90
CA ILE A 40 8.03 10.25 0.30
C ILE A 40 8.59 11.27 1.27
N GLU A 41 9.09 12.37 0.73
CA GLU A 41 9.48 13.53 1.50
C GLU A 41 8.34 14.56 1.44
N ILE A 42 7.93 15.10 2.59
CA ILE A 42 6.84 16.09 2.65
C ILE A 42 7.39 17.50 2.87
N ASP A 43 8.39 17.64 3.74
CA ASP A 43 8.94 18.94 4.10
C ASP A 43 10.40 18.75 4.48
N LYS A 44 11.27 19.68 4.09
CA LYS A 44 12.75 19.71 4.25
C LYS A 44 13.34 18.56 5.09
N GLY A 45 13.47 17.36 4.50
CA GLY A 45 14.09 16.18 5.13
C GLY A 45 13.16 15.21 5.90
N ILE A 46 11.91 15.57 6.16
CA ILE A 46 10.90 14.71 6.79
C ILE A 46 10.38 13.69 5.78
N LYS A 47 10.77 12.43 5.99
CA LYS A 47 10.37 11.29 5.16
C LYS A 47 9.34 10.44 5.88
N ILE A 48 8.19 10.23 5.22
CA ILE A 48 7.13 9.36 5.73
C ILE A 48 6.93 8.15 4.81
N ARG A 49 6.46 7.03 5.37
CA ARG A 49 6.04 5.86 4.60
C ARG A 49 4.54 5.88 4.34
N VAL A 50 4.17 5.98 3.06
CA VAL A 50 2.77 6.01 2.62
C VAL A 50 2.50 4.99 1.54
N CYS A 51 1.25 4.55 1.42
CA CYS A 51 0.86 3.72 0.28
C CYS A 51 0.73 4.55 -0.99
N MET A 52 0.92 3.93 -2.15
CA MET A 52 0.89 4.63 -3.44
C MET A 52 -0.42 5.39 -3.71
N LYS A 53 -1.57 4.91 -3.19
CA LYS A 53 -2.84 5.66 -3.31
C LYS A 53 -2.74 7.02 -2.61
N CYS A 54 -2.22 7.05 -1.39
CA CYS A 54 -2.04 8.28 -0.62
C CYS A 54 -0.96 9.18 -1.24
N ALA A 55 0.15 8.60 -1.72
CA ALA A 55 1.19 9.36 -2.42
C ALA A 55 0.62 10.10 -3.65
N LYS A 56 -0.21 9.43 -4.45
CA LYS A 56 -0.90 10.07 -5.59
C LYS A 56 -1.85 11.17 -5.15
N THR A 57 -2.58 10.98 -4.06
CA THR A 57 -3.49 12.01 -3.53
C THR A 57 -2.73 13.25 -3.07
N LEU A 58 -1.59 13.07 -2.38
CA LEU A 58 -0.74 14.17 -1.96
C LEU A 58 -0.19 14.96 -3.15
N ALA A 59 0.31 14.26 -4.17
CA ALA A 59 0.81 14.88 -5.39
C ALA A 59 -0.26 15.68 -6.15
N LYS A 60 -1.52 15.21 -6.17
CA LYS A 60 -2.64 15.93 -6.82
C LYS A 60 -3.10 17.15 -6.04
N ASN A 61 -2.97 17.12 -4.72
CA ASN A 61 -3.47 18.19 -3.84
C ASN A 61 -2.43 19.29 -3.58
N ASN A 62 -1.34 19.35 -4.37
CA ASN A 62 -0.27 20.35 -4.25
C ASN A 62 0.32 20.49 -2.84
N VAL A 63 0.35 19.41 -2.06
CA VAL A 63 1.21 19.35 -0.88
C VAL A 63 2.62 19.24 -1.42
N LYS A 64 3.38 20.34 -1.35
CA LYS A 64 4.72 20.49 -1.93
C LYS A 64 5.57 19.25 -1.63
N LEU A 65 5.79 18.39 -2.63
CA LEU A 65 6.90 17.45 -2.57
C LEU A 65 8.15 18.27 -2.89
N PRO A 66 9.23 18.18 -2.09
CA PRO A 66 10.43 18.93 -2.36
C PRO A 66 10.97 18.56 -3.75
N SER A 67 11.28 19.61 -4.51
CA SER A 67 11.83 19.59 -5.87
C SER A 67 13.16 18.85 -5.94
#